data_AF-A0AAJ0CXH0-F1
#
_entry.id   AF-A0AAJ0CXH0-F1
#
_cell.length_a   1.000
_cell.length_b   1.000
_cell.length_c   1.000
_cell.angle_alpha   90.00
_cell.angle_beta   90.00
_cell.angle_gamma   90.00
#
_symmetry.space_group_name_H-M   'P 1'
#
loop_
_entity.id
_entity.type
_entity.pdbx_description
1 polymer ?
#
loop_
_entity_poly.entity_id
_entity_poly.type
_entity_poly.pdbx_seq_one_letter_code
_entity_poly.pdbx_strand_id
1 'polypeptide(L)'
;MLYKHPQPLPLIPAKEDILPTAQRHVVEKKRTIDAIINNVDISDARFETVLFPIANLDNKQSGEKAIISALRYASPDAETQHTAEEAEKLWLELDGYVFGRLDLFKLVKGVKEKNESLDPESAWLLNRTLLRYGQCGHGVLDEAGITNWHARNSEIEDLCAKFNGNVRGYVPTDLCFTDDELDGVPDGDLHGYPLDADGKRRVSLQWNNFETICRYAHSPKTRKSISLAWGQRLSKNVPLFRRAILLRDENARLLGYKSHADYGIPHRMTESAECVEKMITRLTYSLTAEAKANFTRILRKKQELVAREQPTDVVTEDVVLERFDISYYNKFINQQNGVDHEKIMEYFPLQHTFPLILGIYASYWQLRYERIEKTDLIGHVWHEDVSVWSVWDERPASKGEFIGYLYADMVERQNKYRGNQCVNIQPVKKKAQIRAQKRKVAL
;
A
#
# COMPACT_ATOMS: atom_id res chain seq x y z
N MET A 1 -0.65 18.53 35.36
CA MET A 1 -1.57 17.40 35.64
C MET A 1 -1.53 16.50 34.41
N LEU A 2 -0.94 15.31 34.53
CA LEU A 2 -0.87 14.34 33.43
C LEU A 2 -2.30 13.94 33.05
N TYR A 3 -2.77 14.35 31.88
CA TYR A 3 -3.97 13.77 31.29
C TYR A 3 -3.72 12.26 31.18
N LYS A 4 -4.35 11.45 32.03
CA LYS A 4 -4.38 10.00 31.84
C LYS A 4 -5.10 9.76 30.51
N HIS A 5 -4.36 9.37 29.48
CA HIS A 5 -4.95 9.07 28.18
C HIS A 5 -6.02 7.98 28.33
N PRO A 6 -7.25 8.17 27.80
CA PRO A 6 -8.35 7.22 28.03
C PRO A 6 -8.11 5.82 27.46
N GLN A 7 -7.23 5.72 26.47
CA GLN A 7 -6.81 4.47 25.84
C GLN A 7 -5.29 4.34 25.99
N PRO A 8 -4.76 3.19 26.45
CA PRO A 8 -3.32 3.00 26.51
C PRO A 8 -2.69 3.02 25.11
N LEU A 9 -1.42 3.42 25.04
CA LEU A 9 -0.65 3.26 23.82
C LEU A 9 -0.57 1.77 23.45
N PRO A 10 -0.72 1.40 22.17
CA PRO A 10 -0.49 0.03 21.73
C PRO A 10 0.92 -0.45 22.11
N LEU A 11 1.04 -1.69 22.58
CA LEU A 11 2.33 -2.32 22.85
C LEU A 11 2.92 -2.86 21.55
N ILE A 12 4.22 -2.67 21.36
CA ILE A 12 4.94 -3.31 20.26
C ILE A 12 5.32 -4.72 20.72
N PRO A 13 4.83 -5.78 20.05
CA PRO A 13 5.14 -7.15 20.46
C PRO A 13 6.64 -7.41 20.27
N ALA A 14 7.24 -8.18 21.19
CA ALA A 14 8.55 -8.76 20.97
C ALA A 14 8.48 -9.76 19.80
N LYS A 15 9.60 -9.97 19.11
CA LYS A 15 9.69 -10.88 17.96
C LYS A 15 9.16 -12.28 18.31
N GLU A 16 9.51 -12.77 19.49
CA GLU A 16 9.16 -14.09 20.01
C GLU A 16 7.64 -14.26 20.21
N ASP A 17 6.91 -13.16 20.40
CA ASP A 17 5.45 -13.16 20.63
C ASP A 17 4.63 -13.05 19.34
N ILE A 18 5.25 -12.67 18.21
CA ILE A 18 4.54 -12.42 16.93
C ILE A 18 3.86 -13.69 16.41
N LEU A 19 4.62 -14.78 16.24
CA LEU A 19 4.08 -16.04 15.73
C LEU A 19 3.09 -16.70 16.71
N PRO A 20 3.37 -16.80 18.02
CA PRO A 20 2.39 -17.28 18.98
C PRO A 20 1.07 -16.50 18.96
N THR A 21 1.13 -15.17 18.81
CA THR A 21 -0.06 -14.32 18.69
C THR A 21 -0.85 -14.64 17.42
N ALA A 22 -0.18 -14.75 16.27
CA ALA A 22 -0.82 -15.12 15.01
C ALA A 22 -1.48 -16.52 15.08
N GLN A 23 -0.79 -17.50 15.67
CA GLN A 23 -1.31 -18.85 15.88
C GLN A 23 -2.53 -18.85 16.82
N ARG A 24 -2.50 -18.09 17.92
CA ARG A 24 -3.65 -17.90 18.80
C ARG A 24 -4.85 -17.35 18.03
N HIS A 25 -4.64 -16.34 17.17
CA HIS A 25 -5.72 -15.80 16.34
C HIS A 25 -6.36 -16.88 15.45
N VAL A 26 -5.53 -17.68 14.77
CA VAL A 26 -5.99 -18.79 13.91
C VAL A 26 -6.80 -19.80 14.70
N VAL A 27 -6.31 -20.25 15.86
CA VAL A 27 -6.98 -21.24 16.71
C VAL A 27 -8.32 -20.72 17.23
N GLU A 28 -8.35 -19.50 17.75
CA GLU A 28 -9.59 -18.88 18.26
C GLU A 28 -10.64 -18.69 17.15
N LYS A 29 -10.20 -18.28 15.95
CA LYS A 29 -11.09 -18.09 14.81
C LYS A 29 -11.70 -19.41 14.34
N LYS A 30 -10.87 -20.44 14.15
CA LYS A 30 -11.33 -21.78 13.76
C LYS A 30 -12.31 -22.34 14.80
N ARG A 31 -11.96 -22.28 16.08
CA ARG A 31 -12.84 -22.71 17.19
C ARG A 31 -14.18 -21.97 17.18
N THR A 32 -14.18 -20.66 16.94
CA THR A 32 -15.41 -19.86 16.87
C THR A 32 -16.29 -20.31 15.72
N ILE A 33 -15.71 -20.55 14.54
CA ILE A 33 -16.43 -21.03 13.35
C ILE A 33 -16.98 -22.44 13.58
N ASP A 34 -16.18 -23.36 14.11
CA ASP A 34 -16.63 -24.72 14.40
C ASP A 34 -17.74 -24.74 15.44
N ALA A 35 -17.67 -23.88 16.46
CA ALA A 35 -18.74 -23.72 17.44
C ALA A 35 -20.04 -23.19 16.80
N ILE A 36 -19.97 -22.25 15.86
CA ILE A 36 -21.15 -21.77 15.13
C ILE A 36 -21.77 -22.91 14.33
N ILE A 37 -20.95 -23.64 13.56
CA ILE A 37 -21.42 -24.70 12.66
C ILE A 37 -22.05 -25.87 13.42
N ASN A 38 -21.51 -26.23 14.59
CA ASN A 38 -22.00 -27.33 15.39
C ASN A 38 -23.26 -27.01 16.21
N ASN A 39 -23.57 -25.72 16.43
CA ASN A 39 -24.64 -25.31 17.35
C ASN A 39 -25.74 -24.43 16.72
N VAL A 40 -25.59 -24.01 15.46
CA VAL A 40 -26.56 -23.17 14.77
C VAL A 40 -27.16 -23.94 13.60
N ASP A 41 -28.43 -24.29 13.70
CA ASP A 41 -29.20 -24.83 12.58
C ASP A 41 -29.52 -23.74 11.56
N ILE A 42 -29.62 -24.11 10.28
CA ILE A 42 -29.90 -23.18 9.17
C ILE A 42 -31.24 -22.45 9.40
N SER A 43 -32.25 -23.11 9.96
CA SER A 43 -33.54 -22.49 10.31
C SER A 43 -33.41 -21.37 11.35
N ASP A 44 -32.44 -21.50 12.25
CA ASP A 44 -32.21 -20.56 13.34
C ASP A 44 -31.15 -19.51 13.03
N ALA A 45 -30.39 -19.67 11.95
CA ALA A 45 -29.34 -18.75 11.52
C ALA A 45 -29.82 -17.28 11.50
N ARG A 46 -29.18 -16.45 12.33
CA ARG A 46 -29.31 -14.98 12.40
C ARG A 46 -27.93 -14.34 12.38
N PHE A 47 -27.86 -13.04 12.09
CA PHE A 47 -26.63 -12.26 12.13
C PHE A 47 -25.95 -12.38 13.50
N GLU A 48 -26.73 -12.26 14.57
CA GLU A 48 -26.26 -12.36 15.96
C GLU A 48 -25.60 -13.73 16.28
N THR A 49 -26.08 -14.81 15.67
CA THR A 49 -25.58 -16.17 15.95
C THR A 49 -24.46 -16.60 15.02
N VAL A 50 -24.37 -16.02 13.81
CA VAL A 50 -23.42 -16.45 12.76
C VAL A 50 -22.30 -15.42 12.54
N LEU A 51 -22.65 -14.17 12.22
CA LEU A 51 -21.67 -13.14 11.81
C LEU A 51 -21.13 -12.34 12.99
N PHE A 52 -21.98 -12.02 13.97
CA PHE A 52 -21.57 -11.20 15.12
C PHE A 52 -20.43 -11.81 15.95
N PRO A 53 -20.42 -13.12 16.28
CA PRO A 53 -19.31 -13.71 17.05
C PRO A 53 -17.99 -13.64 16.29
N ILE A 54 -18.03 -13.86 14.97
CA ILE A 54 -16.88 -13.76 14.06
C ILE A 54 -16.36 -12.31 14.02
N ALA A 55 -17.24 -11.33 13.83
CA ALA A 55 -16.89 -9.91 13.76
C ALA A 55 -16.37 -9.37 15.10
N ASN A 56 -16.97 -9.81 16.22
CA ASN A 56 -16.52 -9.43 17.56
C ASN A 56 -15.11 -9.96 17.86
N LEU A 57 -14.81 -11.19 17.41
CA LEU A 57 -13.46 -11.74 17.53
C LEU A 57 -12.44 -10.98 16.66
N ASP A 58 -12.78 -10.73 15.39
CA ASP A 58 -11.92 -9.93 14.49
C ASP A 58 -11.63 -8.56 15.06
N ASN A 59 -12.66 -7.93 15.64
CA ASN A 59 -12.50 -6.70 16.37
C ASN A 59 -11.49 -6.90 17.49
N LYS A 60 -11.66 -7.85 18.42
CA LYS A 60 -10.71 -8.05 19.54
C LYS A 60 -9.26 -8.18 19.07
N GLN A 61 -9.01 -8.92 18.00
CA GLN A 61 -7.68 -9.23 17.48
C GLN A 61 -7.08 -8.14 16.57
N SER A 62 -7.89 -7.16 16.11
CA SER A 62 -7.48 -6.24 15.06
C SER A 62 -6.31 -5.32 15.41
N GLY A 63 -6.16 -4.93 16.68
CA GLY A 63 -5.03 -4.12 17.15
C GLY A 63 -3.72 -4.88 17.08
N GLU A 64 -3.69 -6.08 17.66
CA GLU A 64 -2.53 -6.99 17.62
C GLU A 64 -2.15 -7.32 16.18
N LYS A 65 -3.14 -7.66 15.35
CA LYS A 65 -2.96 -7.92 13.92
C LYS A 65 -2.33 -6.71 13.21
N ALA A 66 -2.88 -5.51 13.42
CA ALA A 66 -2.43 -4.30 12.75
C ALA A 66 -1.00 -3.87 13.12
N ILE A 67 -0.59 -3.99 14.40
CA ILE A 67 0.78 -3.68 14.81
C ILE A 67 1.77 -4.66 14.18
N ILE A 68 1.47 -5.96 14.24
CA ILE A 68 2.30 -6.99 13.60
C ILE A 68 2.40 -6.72 12.09
N SER A 69 1.28 -6.43 11.42
CA SER A 69 1.25 -6.06 10.00
C SER A 69 2.15 -4.85 9.69
N ALA A 70 2.16 -3.84 10.58
CA ALA A 70 2.97 -2.64 10.44
C ALA A 70 4.48 -2.92 10.60
N LEU A 71 4.86 -3.86 11.47
CA LEU A 71 6.25 -4.21 11.71
C LEU A 71 6.96 -4.76 10.46
N ARG A 72 6.23 -5.38 9.51
CA ARG A 72 6.79 -5.75 8.19
C ARG A 72 7.41 -4.59 7.43
N TYR A 73 6.90 -3.37 7.64
CA TYR A 73 7.33 -2.17 6.95
C TYR A 73 8.24 -1.30 7.80
N ALA A 74 8.08 -1.36 9.12
CA ALA A 74 8.61 -0.36 10.03
C ALA A 74 9.66 -0.87 11.01
N SER A 75 9.73 -2.19 11.26
CA SER A 75 10.73 -2.76 12.17
C SER A 75 12.16 -2.43 11.69
N PRO A 76 13.06 -2.01 12.59
CA PRO A 76 14.48 -1.82 12.25
C PRO A 76 15.20 -3.16 12.01
N ASP A 77 14.70 -4.24 12.61
CA ASP A 77 15.26 -5.57 12.53
C ASP A 77 14.59 -6.41 11.42
N ALA A 78 15.41 -6.97 10.52
CA ALA A 78 14.96 -7.76 9.38
C ALA A 78 14.39 -9.13 9.80
N GLU A 79 14.86 -9.71 10.89
CA GLU A 79 14.33 -10.98 11.40
C GLU A 79 12.88 -10.80 11.88
N THR A 80 12.62 -9.72 12.64
CA THR A 80 11.28 -9.32 13.08
C THR A 80 10.35 -9.04 11.88
N GLN A 81 10.85 -8.43 10.80
CA GLN A 81 10.07 -8.26 9.57
C GLN A 81 9.69 -9.61 8.95
N HIS A 82 10.63 -10.54 8.88
CA HIS A 82 10.38 -11.88 8.37
C HIS A 82 9.33 -12.61 9.23
N THR A 83 9.46 -12.58 10.56
CA THR A 83 8.49 -13.18 11.48
C THR A 83 7.10 -12.57 11.31
N ALA A 84 7.00 -11.25 11.10
CA ALA A 84 5.74 -10.58 10.79
C ALA A 84 5.18 -10.97 9.40
N GLU A 85 6.02 -11.21 8.40
CA GLU A 85 5.61 -11.78 7.11
C GLU A 85 5.05 -13.21 7.26
N GLU A 86 5.63 -14.04 8.12
CA GLU A 86 5.12 -15.38 8.41
C GLU A 86 3.77 -15.36 9.15
N ALA A 87 3.59 -14.47 10.12
CA ALA A 87 2.30 -14.24 10.76
C ALA A 87 1.20 -13.88 9.75
N GLU A 88 1.52 -13.06 8.75
CA GLU A 88 0.59 -12.66 7.70
C GLU A 88 0.22 -13.81 6.76
N LYS A 89 1.15 -14.73 6.48
CA LYS A 89 0.84 -15.96 5.75
C LYS A 89 -0.18 -16.81 6.50
N LEU A 90 -0.02 -16.97 7.82
CA LEU A 90 -0.99 -17.71 8.65
C LEU A 90 -2.39 -17.10 8.60
N TRP A 91 -2.51 -15.77 8.60
CA TRP A 91 -3.81 -15.11 8.47
C TRP A 91 -4.40 -15.21 7.07
N LEU A 92 -3.57 -15.18 6.01
CA LEU A 92 -4.02 -15.40 4.64
C LEU A 92 -4.55 -16.83 4.45
N GLU A 93 -3.84 -17.83 4.98
CA GLU A 93 -4.28 -19.23 4.99
C GLU A 93 -5.58 -19.41 5.77
N LEU A 94 -5.72 -18.71 6.90
CA LEU A 94 -6.97 -18.70 7.66
C LEU A 94 -8.13 -18.12 6.85
N ASP A 95 -7.93 -17.00 6.15
CA ASP A 95 -8.96 -16.43 5.28
C ASP A 95 -9.37 -17.44 4.18
N GLY A 96 -8.41 -18.10 3.55
CA GLY A 96 -8.65 -19.17 2.58
C GLY A 96 -9.45 -20.33 3.18
N TYR A 97 -9.11 -20.75 4.40
CA TYR A 97 -9.87 -21.76 5.14
C TYR A 97 -11.31 -21.32 5.39
N VAL A 98 -11.55 -20.10 5.91
CA VAL A 98 -12.90 -19.60 6.22
C VAL A 98 -13.78 -19.53 4.98
N PHE A 99 -13.26 -18.98 3.88
CA PHE A 99 -14.01 -18.83 2.64
C PHE A 99 -14.07 -20.10 1.79
N GLY A 100 -13.33 -21.16 2.15
CA GLY A 100 -13.50 -22.51 1.60
C GLY A 100 -14.62 -23.33 2.26
N ARG A 101 -15.14 -22.90 3.42
CA ARG A 101 -16.15 -23.64 4.21
C ARG A 101 -17.57 -23.51 3.63
N LEU A 102 -18.04 -24.57 2.95
CA LEU A 102 -19.40 -24.64 2.39
C LEU A 102 -20.50 -24.66 3.47
N ASP A 103 -20.24 -25.30 4.59
CA ASP A 103 -21.13 -25.34 5.76
C ASP A 103 -21.34 -23.95 6.37
N LEU A 104 -20.27 -23.16 6.55
CA LEU A 104 -20.39 -21.77 6.99
C LEU A 104 -21.12 -20.91 5.95
N PHE A 105 -20.83 -21.08 4.67
CA PHE A 105 -21.55 -20.38 3.59
C PHE A 105 -23.05 -20.62 3.66
N LYS A 106 -23.51 -21.87 3.87
CA LYS A 106 -24.93 -22.20 4.00
C LYS A 106 -25.59 -21.43 5.15
N LEU A 107 -24.92 -21.30 6.30
CA LEU A 107 -25.42 -20.53 7.43
C LEU A 107 -25.49 -19.03 7.10
N VAL A 108 -24.45 -18.45 6.52
CA VAL A 108 -24.44 -17.02 6.12
C VAL A 108 -25.53 -16.74 5.09
N LYS A 109 -25.77 -17.65 4.14
CA LYS A 109 -26.88 -17.57 3.19
C LYS A 109 -28.23 -17.64 3.90
N GLY A 110 -28.39 -18.55 4.87
CA GLY A 110 -29.59 -18.65 5.70
C GLY A 110 -29.91 -17.36 6.44
N VAL A 111 -28.89 -16.67 6.99
CA VAL A 111 -29.07 -15.33 7.60
C VAL A 111 -29.69 -14.34 6.60
N LYS A 112 -29.22 -14.34 5.35
CA LYS A 112 -29.73 -13.46 4.31
C LYS A 112 -31.16 -13.80 3.89
N GLU A 113 -31.47 -15.08 3.75
CA GLU A 113 -32.81 -15.57 3.38
C GLU A 113 -33.86 -15.27 4.46
N LYS A 114 -33.44 -15.23 5.73
CA LYS A 114 -34.30 -14.82 6.86
C LYS A 114 -34.75 -13.36 6.80
N ASN A 115 -34.03 -12.52 6.04
CA ASN A 115 -34.35 -11.12 5.76
C ASN A 115 -34.68 -10.31 7.03
N GLU A 116 -33.89 -10.49 8.09
CA GLU A 116 -34.08 -9.75 9.34
C GLU A 116 -33.69 -8.26 9.20
N SER A 117 -34.26 -7.41 10.05
CA SER A 117 -33.94 -5.98 10.07
C SER A 117 -32.58 -5.76 10.73
N LEU A 118 -31.58 -5.42 9.94
CA LEU A 118 -30.21 -5.13 10.37
C LEU A 118 -29.93 -3.63 10.27
N ASP A 119 -29.05 -3.13 11.16
CA ASP A 119 -28.48 -1.80 10.97
C ASP A 119 -27.58 -1.76 9.70
N PRO A 120 -27.31 -0.57 9.14
CA PRO A 120 -26.59 -0.46 7.87
C PRO A 120 -25.21 -1.13 7.84
N GLU A 121 -24.48 -1.12 8.96
CA GLU A 121 -23.13 -1.69 9.03
C GLU A 121 -23.18 -3.23 9.06
N SER A 122 -24.09 -3.79 9.86
CA SER A 122 -24.34 -5.23 9.90
C SER A 122 -24.86 -5.77 8.57
N ALA A 123 -25.78 -5.05 7.92
CA ALA A 123 -26.29 -5.41 6.59
C ALA A 123 -25.17 -5.38 5.52
N TRP A 124 -24.30 -4.36 5.58
CA TRP A 124 -23.15 -4.26 4.70
C TRP A 124 -22.17 -5.42 4.92
N LEU A 125 -21.86 -5.78 6.17
CA LEU A 125 -20.97 -6.90 6.48
C LEU A 125 -21.52 -8.23 5.95
N LEU A 126 -22.82 -8.50 6.13
CA LEU A 126 -23.49 -9.69 5.60
C LEU A 126 -23.36 -9.76 4.07
N ASN A 127 -23.73 -8.68 3.37
CA ASN A 127 -23.66 -8.64 1.90
C ASN A 127 -22.21 -8.77 1.39
N ARG A 128 -21.25 -8.12 2.06
CA ARG A 128 -19.83 -8.22 1.73
C ARG A 128 -19.29 -9.64 1.92
N THR A 129 -19.70 -10.31 2.99
CA THR A 129 -19.31 -11.70 3.28
C THR A 129 -19.86 -12.65 2.22
N LEU A 130 -21.14 -12.52 1.84
CA LEU A 130 -21.75 -13.31 0.77
C LEU A 130 -21.09 -13.08 -0.58
N LEU A 131 -20.80 -11.82 -0.92
CA LEU A 131 -20.07 -11.48 -2.14
C LEU A 131 -18.69 -12.16 -2.17
N ARG A 132 -17.97 -12.17 -1.04
CA ARG A 132 -16.68 -12.86 -0.94
C ARG A 132 -16.81 -14.37 -1.14
N TYR A 133 -17.82 -15.01 -0.55
CA TYR A 133 -18.12 -16.42 -0.79
C TYR A 133 -18.44 -16.71 -2.27
N GLY A 134 -19.26 -15.89 -2.92
CA GLY A 134 -19.56 -16.01 -4.35
C GLY A 134 -18.32 -15.86 -5.22
N GLN A 135 -17.40 -14.97 -4.85
CA GLN A 135 -16.10 -14.80 -5.50
C GLN A 135 -15.13 -15.97 -5.29
N CYS A 136 -15.41 -16.86 -4.33
CA CYS A 136 -14.74 -18.13 -4.12
C CYS A 136 -15.50 -19.31 -4.75
N GLY A 137 -16.58 -19.04 -5.51
CA GLY A 137 -17.36 -20.03 -6.22
C GLY A 137 -18.59 -20.55 -5.48
N HIS A 138 -18.79 -20.21 -4.21
CA HIS A 138 -19.95 -20.70 -3.46
C HIS A 138 -21.26 -20.15 -4.01
N GLY A 139 -22.21 -21.04 -4.30
CA GLY A 139 -23.50 -20.69 -4.90
C GLY A 139 -23.46 -20.44 -6.41
N VAL A 140 -22.29 -20.57 -7.05
CA VAL A 140 -22.09 -20.44 -8.50
C VAL A 140 -21.55 -21.74 -9.11
N LEU A 141 -20.58 -22.36 -8.45
CA LEU A 141 -19.88 -23.56 -8.88
C LEU A 141 -20.30 -24.78 -8.05
N ASP A 142 -20.09 -25.97 -8.62
CA ASP A 142 -20.15 -27.23 -7.88
C ASP A 142 -18.84 -27.45 -7.09
N GLU A 143 -18.79 -28.55 -6.30
CA GLU A 143 -17.64 -28.84 -5.43
C GLU A 143 -16.33 -29.02 -6.21
N ALA A 144 -16.39 -29.64 -7.39
CA ALA A 144 -15.24 -29.78 -8.28
C ALA A 144 -14.78 -28.42 -8.82
N GLY A 145 -15.71 -27.56 -9.23
CA GLY A 145 -15.44 -26.21 -9.69
C GLY A 145 -14.82 -25.32 -8.61
N ILE A 146 -15.35 -25.38 -7.37
CA ILE A 146 -14.79 -24.69 -6.20
C ILE A 146 -13.35 -25.17 -5.95
N THR A 147 -13.11 -26.48 -5.94
CA THR A 147 -11.78 -27.06 -5.74
C THR A 147 -10.78 -26.57 -6.80
N ASN A 148 -11.17 -26.60 -8.07
CA ASN A 148 -10.34 -26.13 -9.19
C ASN A 148 -10.09 -24.62 -9.15
N TRP A 149 -11.06 -23.84 -8.67
CA TRP A 149 -10.90 -22.41 -8.44
C TRP A 149 -9.87 -22.13 -7.34
N HIS A 150 -9.97 -22.81 -6.20
CA HIS A 150 -9.04 -22.67 -5.07
C HIS A 150 -7.61 -23.09 -5.43
N ALA A 151 -7.44 -24.18 -6.18
CA ALA A 151 -6.13 -24.64 -6.65
C ALA A 151 -5.44 -23.57 -7.51
N ARG A 152 -6.15 -23.00 -8.50
CA ARG A 152 -5.62 -21.90 -9.34
C ARG A 152 -5.40 -20.61 -8.56
N ASN A 153 -6.28 -20.29 -7.60
CA ASN A 153 -6.07 -19.13 -6.74
C ASN A 153 -4.81 -19.26 -5.89
N SER A 154 -4.53 -20.47 -5.37
CA SER A 154 -3.29 -20.75 -4.64
C SER A 154 -2.06 -20.60 -5.54
N GLU A 155 -2.12 -21.09 -6.79
CA GLU A 155 -1.04 -20.88 -7.77
C GLU A 155 -0.83 -19.37 -8.05
N ILE A 156 -1.91 -18.59 -8.18
CA ILE A 156 -1.82 -17.12 -8.35
C ILE A 156 -1.12 -16.46 -7.15
N GLU A 157 -1.48 -16.86 -5.92
CA GLU A 157 -0.88 -16.34 -4.68
C GLU A 157 0.62 -16.66 -4.61
N ASP A 158 1.02 -17.89 -4.94
CA ASP A 158 2.43 -18.30 -5.03
C ASP A 158 3.20 -17.51 -6.09
N LEU A 159 2.61 -17.28 -7.26
CA LEU A 159 3.22 -16.47 -8.32
C LEU A 159 3.38 -15.01 -7.87
N CYS A 160 2.40 -14.45 -7.17
CA CYS A 160 2.48 -13.11 -6.60
C CYS A 160 3.56 -13.02 -5.51
N ALA A 161 3.66 -14.04 -4.65
CA ALA A 161 4.69 -14.12 -3.61
C ALA A 161 6.09 -14.17 -4.24
N LYS A 162 6.31 -15.02 -5.26
CA LYS A 162 7.57 -15.08 -6.01
C LYS A 162 7.90 -13.77 -6.73
N PHE A 163 6.91 -13.16 -7.39
CA PHE A 163 7.07 -11.86 -8.06
C PHE A 163 7.54 -10.79 -7.07
N ASN A 164 6.86 -10.68 -5.93
CA ASN A 164 7.18 -9.70 -4.89
C ASN A 164 8.51 -10.02 -4.18
N GLY A 165 8.82 -11.31 -3.99
CA GLY A 165 10.11 -11.76 -3.47
C GLY A 165 11.27 -11.35 -4.36
N ASN A 166 11.11 -11.48 -5.68
CA ASN A 166 12.11 -10.98 -6.65
C ASN A 166 12.26 -9.46 -6.59
N VAL A 167 11.19 -8.70 -6.34
CA VAL A 167 11.25 -7.23 -6.15
C VAL A 167 12.00 -6.88 -4.86
N ARG A 168 11.70 -7.54 -3.73
CA ARG A 168 12.36 -7.28 -2.43
C ARG A 168 13.82 -7.69 -2.42
N GLY A 169 14.13 -8.86 -2.99
CA GLY A 169 15.48 -9.38 -3.12
C GLY A 169 16.27 -8.80 -4.29
N TYR A 170 15.74 -7.80 -4.99
CA TYR A 170 16.47 -7.14 -6.07
C TYR A 170 17.60 -6.31 -5.51
N VAL A 171 18.83 -6.82 -5.65
CA VAL A 171 20.05 -6.04 -5.46
C VAL A 171 20.30 -5.26 -6.76
N PRO A 172 20.26 -3.92 -6.74
CA PRO A 172 20.56 -3.13 -7.93
C PRO A 172 21.95 -3.48 -8.43
N THR A 173 22.05 -3.86 -9.71
CA THR A 173 23.34 -3.93 -10.38
C THR A 173 23.87 -2.52 -10.53
N ASP A 174 25.19 -2.36 -10.37
CA ASP A 174 25.83 -1.08 -10.64
C ASP A 174 26.18 -0.99 -12.13
N LEU A 175 26.07 0.22 -12.68
CA LEU A 175 26.76 0.59 -13.91
C LEU A 175 27.97 1.44 -13.54
N CYS A 176 29.11 1.16 -14.17
CA CYS A 176 30.34 1.91 -13.96
C CYS A 176 30.51 2.97 -15.04
N PHE A 177 30.66 4.23 -14.63
CA PHE A 177 30.89 5.37 -15.52
C PHE A 177 32.16 6.11 -15.13
N THR A 178 32.88 6.69 -16.09
CA THR A 178 33.94 7.66 -15.77
C THR A 178 33.34 8.98 -15.30
N ASP A 179 34.12 9.82 -14.62
CA ASP A 179 33.67 11.17 -14.22
C ASP A 179 33.28 12.01 -15.47
N ASP A 180 33.99 11.86 -16.61
CA ASP A 180 33.63 12.48 -17.89
C ASP A 180 32.26 12.02 -18.43
N GLU A 181 31.92 10.75 -18.25
CA GLU A 181 30.61 10.21 -18.67
C GLU A 181 29.46 10.71 -17.78
N LEU A 182 29.79 11.19 -16.57
CA LEU A 182 28.87 11.77 -15.60
C LEU A 182 28.89 13.30 -15.57
N ASP A 183 29.50 13.93 -16.56
CA ASP A 183 29.50 15.39 -16.70
C ASP A 183 28.07 15.98 -16.58
N GLY A 184 27.94 17.04 -15.77
CA GLY A 184 26.67 17.69 -15.45
C GLY A 184 25.92 17.15 -14.21
N VAL A 185 26.30 15.98 -13.68
CA VAL A 185 25.77 15.45 -12.40
C VAL A 185 26.25 16.32 -11.23
N PRO A 186 25.39 16.71 -10.26
CA PRO A 186 25.80 17.52 -9.12
C PRO A 186 26.91 16.86 -8.29
N ASP A 187 27.88 17.65 -7.82
CA ASP A 187 29.03 17.15 -7.04
C ASP A 187 28.61 16.35 -5.80
N GLY A 188 27.55 16.79 -5.13
CA GLY A 188 27.00 16.08 -3.95
C GLY A 188 26.58 14.64 -4.27
N ASP A 189 25.96 14.41 -5.43
CA ASP A 189 25.59 13.07 -5.89
C ASP A 189 26.81 12.31 -6.43
N LEU A 190 27.65 12.98 -7.22
CA LEU A 190 28.83 12.40 -7.87
C LEU A 190 29.82 11.82 -6.84
N HIS A 191 30.10 12.56 -5.77
CA HIS A 191 30.98 12.13 -4.69
C HIS A 191 30.37 11.03 -3.82
N GLY A 192 29.05 10.90 -3.82
CA GLY A 192 28.33 9.81 -3.15
C GLY A 192 28.50 8.46 -3.82
N TYR A 193 28.88 8.42 -5.10
CA TYR A 193 29.08 7.15 -5.83
C TYR A 193 30.42 6.50 -5.49
N PRO A 194 30.44 5.24 -5.00
CA PRO A 194 31.66 4.50 -4.74
C PRO A 194 32.49 4.30 -6.01
N LEU A 195 33.82 4.23 -5.86
CA LEU A 195 34.72 3.89 -6.97
C LEU A 195 34.89 2.36 -7.10
N ASP A 196 35.02 1.88 -8.34
CA ASP A 196 35.50 0.54 -8.65
C ASP A 196 37.04 0.47 -8.78
N ALA A 197 37.55 -0.71 -9.14
CA ALA A 197 38.99 -0.95 -9.24
C ALA A 197 39.68 -0.15 -10.37
N ASP A 198 38.92 0.25 -11.39
CA ASP A 198 39.40 1.02 -12.54
C ASP A 198 39.22 2.53 -12.35
N GLY A 199 38.79 2.96 -11.15
CA GLY A 199 38.54 4.36 -10.83
C GLY A 199 37.25 4.93 -11.41
N LYS A 200 36.31 4.06 -11.84
CA LYS A 200 34.98 4.48 -12.32
C LYS A 200 33.97 4.54 -11.17
N ARG A 201 32.99 5.43 -11.30
CA ARG A 201 31.87 5.60 -10.37
C ARG A 201 30.85 4.48 -10.55
N ARG A 202 30.59 3.73 -9.48
CA ARG A 202 29.52 2.72 -9.42
C ARG A 202 28.18 3.37 -9.13
N VAL A 203 27.35 3.47 -10.16
CA VAL A 203 26.00 4.01 -10.05
C VAL A 203 25.00 2.87 -9.98
N SER A 204 24.44 2.65 -8.79
CA SER A 204 23.40 1.64 -8.58
C SER A 204 22.11 1.98 -9.33
N LEU A 205 21.39 0.97 -9.85
CA LEU A 205 20.10 1.17 -10.54
C LEU A 205 18.90 1.47 -9.60
N GLN A 206 19.15 2.18 -8.49
CA GLN A 206 18.09 2.72 -7.65
C GLN A 206 17.35 3.87 -8.36
N TRP A 207 16.10 4.13 -7.97
CA TRP A 207 15.27 5.15 -8.60
C TRP A 207 15.92 6.54 -8.58
N ASN A 208 16.44 6.98 -7.42
CA ASN A 208 17.04 8.31 -7.27
C ASN A 208 18.27 8.48 -8.17
N ASN A 209 19.13 7.45 -8.25
CA ASN A 209 20.30 7.47 -9.14
C ASN A 209 19.87 7.50 -10.60
N PHE A 210 18.93 6.65 -11.01
CA PHE A 210 18.37 6.66 -12.36
C PHE A 210 17.80 8.03 -12.74
N GLU A 211 17.00 8.64 -11.87
CA GLU A 211 16.42 9.95 -12.07
C GLU A 211 17.50 11.04 -12.19
N THR A 212 18.50 11.00 -11.30
CA THR A 212 19.62 11.95 -11.28
C THR A 212 20.42 11.88 -12.58
N ILE A 213 20.86 10.70 -12.99
CA ILE A 213 21.62 10.55 -14.24
C ILE A 213 20.77 10.99 -15.45
N CYS A 214 19.50 10.59 -15.55
CA CYS A 214 18.63 11.00 -16.65
C CYS A 214 18.30 12.50 -16.64
N ARG A 215 18.38 13.18 -15.50
CA ARG A 215 18.11 14.62 -15.37
C ARG A 215 19.35 15.48 -15.59
N TYR A 216 20.53 15.02 -15.20
CA TYR A 216 21.72 15.86 -15.08
C TYR A 216 22.85 15.50 -16.03
N ALA A 217 23.06 14.22 -16.36
CA ALA A 217 24.18 13.82 -17.20
C ALA A 217 24.05 14.42 -18.61
N HIS A 218 25.04 15.21 -19.05
CA HIS A 218 25.08 15.84 -20.36
C HIS A 218 25.16 14.81 -21.49
N SER A 219 25.92 13.72 -21.28
CA SER A 219 26.09 12.63 -22.24
C SER A 219 24.77 11.88 -22.53
N PRO A 220 24.24 11.93 -23.77
CA PRO A 220 23.05 11.16 -24.15
C PRO A 220 23.29 9.64 -24.10
N LYS A 221 24.53 9.21 -24.30
CA LYS A 221 24.92 7.79 -24.19
C LYS A 221 24.77 7.31 -22.76
N THR A 222 25.22 8.09 -21.78
CA THR A 222 25.08 7.78 -20.34
C THR A 222 23.60 7.66 -19.95
N ARG A 223 22.77 8.65 -20.34
CA ARG A 223 21.32 8.62 -20.09
C ARG A 223 20.64 7.40 -20.73
N LYS A 224 21.02 7.04 -21.96
CA LYS A 224 20.49 5.86 -22.65
C LYS A 224 20.89 4.56 -21.95
N SER A 225 22.17 4.40 -21.60
CA SER A 225 22.69 3.19 -20.96
C SER A 225 21.98 2.90 -19.64
N ILE A 226 21.85 3.91 -18.77
CA ILE A 226 21.16 3.72 -17.49
C ILE A 226 19.66 3.48 -17.69
N SER A 227 19.02 4.13 -18.65
CA SER A 227 17.59 3.93 -18.93
C SER A 227 17.28 2.53 -19.45
N LEU A 228 18.12 1.97 -20.31
CA LEU A 228 17.94 0.60 -20.80
C LEU A 228 18.17 -0.41 -19.68
N ALA A 229 19.25 -0.26 -18.91
CA ALA A 229 19.53 -1.13 -17.78
C ALA A 229 18.42 -1.08 -16.73
N TRP A 230 17.91 0.12 -16.42
CA TRP A 230 16.81 0.30 -15.47
C TRP A 230 15.49 -0.32 -15.96
N GLY A 231 15.22 -0.28 -17.27
CA GLY A 231 14.03 -0.89 -17.87
C GLY A 231 14.07 -2.42 -17.96
N GLN A 232 15.27 -3.02 -17.99
CA GLN A 232 15.47 -4.48 -18.05
C GLN A 232 15.51 -5.17 -16.69
N ARG A 233 15.42 -4.40 -15.59
CA ARG A 233 15.36 -4.95 -14.24
C ARG A 233 14.20 -5.92 -14.11
N LEU A 234 14.38 -6.92 -13.24
CA LEU A 234 13.32 -7.88 -12.90
C LEU A 234 12.76 -8.65 -14.10
N SER A 235 13.54 -8.88 -15.17
CA SER A 235 13.11 -9.66 -16.34
C SER A 235 12.57 -11.06 -15.98
N LYS A 236 13.06 -11.66 -14.89
CA LYS A 236 12.56 -12.92 -14.29
C LYS A 236 11.07 -12.86 -13.90
N ASN A 237 10.51 -11.67 -13.69
CA ASN A 237 9.10 -11.49 -13.33
C ASN A 237 8.15 -11.53 -14.53
N VAL A 238 8.64 -11.36 -15.76
CA VAL A 238 7.81 -11.39 -16.99
C VAL A 238 7.01 -12.71 -17.12
N PRO A 239 7.63 -13.91 -17.04
CA PRO A 239 6.86 -15.16 -17.12
C PRO A 239 5.89 -15.36 -15.94
N LEU A 240 6.27 -14.94 -14.72
CA LEU A 240 5.41 -15.03 -13.54
C LEU A 240 4.14 -14.18 -13.73
N PHE A 241 4.31 -12.94 -14.18
CA PHE A 241 3.22 -12.02 -14.45
C PHE A 241 2.27 -12.55 -15.54
N ARG A 242 2.84 -13.08 -16.64
CA ARG A 242 2.06 -13.68 -17.73
C ARG A 242 1.19 -14.83 -17.22
N ARG A 243 1.77 -15.78 -16.47
CA ARG A 243 1.01 -16.92 -15.92
C ARG A 243 -0.10 -16.46 -14.97
N ALA A 244 0.20 -15.51 -14.08
CA ALA A 244 -0.77 -14.98 -13.14
C ALA A 244 -1.97 -14.31 -13.83
N ILE A 245 -1.76 -13.57 -14.92
CA ILE A 245 -2.86 -12.95 -15.69
C ILE A 245 -3.75 -14.00 -16.32
N LEU A 246 -3.18 -15.04 -16.94
CA LEU A 246 -3.96 -16.09 -17.58
C LEU A 246 -4.84 -16.83 -16.57
N LEU A 247 -4.27 -17.23 -15.43
CA LEU A 247 -5.02 -17.87 -14.35
C LEU A 247 -6.13 -16.98 -13.78
N ARG A 248 -5.87 -15.67 -13.67
CA ARG A 248 -6.87 -14.69 -13.22
C ARG A 248 -8.05 -14.58 -14.19
N ASP A 249 -7.80 -14.61 -15.49
CA ASP A 249 -8.86 -14.60 -16.51
C ASP A 249 -9.65 -15.91 -16.48
N GLU A 250 -8.97 -17.06 -16.41
CA GLU A 250 -9.61 -18.37 -16.30
C GLU A 250 -10.48 -18.48 -15.03
N ASN A 251 -10.03 -17.96 -13.89
CA ASN A 251 -10.81 -17.96 -12.64
C ASN A 251 -12.05 -17.08 -12.76
N ALA A 252 -11.91 -15.89 -13.37
CA ALA A 252 -13.03 -14.99 -13.58
C ALA A 252 -14.08 -15.59 -14.52
N ARG A 253 -13.66 -16.21 -15.64
CA ARG A 253 -14.55 -16.88 -16.59
C ARG A 253 -15.27 -18.06 -15.97
N LEU A 254 -14.59 -18.86 -15.13
CA LEU A 254 -15.22 -19.99 -14.45
C LEU A 254 -16.42 -19.51 -13.61
N LEU A 255 -16.29 -18.36 -12.96
CA LEU A 255 -17.35 -17.75 -12.14
C LEU A 255 -18.40 -16.98 -12.96
N GLY A 256 -18.33 -17.01 -14.29
CA GLY A 256 -19.29 -16.34 -15.18
C GLY A 256 -18.99 -14.85 -15.45
N TYR A 257 -17.85 -14.32 -15.01
CA TYR A 257 -17.43 -12.96 -15.36
C TYR A 257 -16.83 -12.89 -16.77
N LYS A 258 -16.99 -11.75 -17.44
CA LYS A 258 -16.45 -11.53 -18.80
C LYS A 258 -14.92 -11.42 -18.81
N SER A 259 -14.34 -10.89 -17.73
CA SER A 259 -12.90 -10.66 -17.55
C SER A 259 -12.53 -10.63 -16.07
N HIS A 260 -11.24 -10.70 -15.77
CA HIS A 260 -10.74 -10.45 -14.41
C HIS A 260 -11.05 -9.04 -13.89
N ALA A 261 -11.14 -8.05 -14.78
CA ALA A 261 -11.53 -6.70 -14.39
C ALA A 261 -12.95 -6.68 -13.85
N ASP A 262 -13.91 -7.32 -14.55
CA ASP A 262 -15.30 -7.44 -14.08
C ASP A 262 -15.41 -8.19 -12.75
N TYR A 263 -14.58 -9.22 -12.54
CA TYR A 263 -14.48 -9.93 -11.26
C TYR A 263 -14.00 -9.03 -10.10
N GLY A 264 -13.09 -8.09 -10.37
CA GLY A 264 -12.46 -7.22 -9.38
C GLY A 264 -13.21 -5.93 -9.06
N ILE A 265 -14.29 -5.61 -9.79
CA ILE A 265 -15.08 -4.39 -9.64
C ILE A 265 -16.05 -4.38 -8.44
N PRO A 266 -16.76 -5.47 -8.06
CA PRO A 266 -17.84 -5.42 -7.06
C PRO A 266 -17.48 -4.83 -5.68
N HIS A 267 -16.20 -4.69 -5.34
CA HIS A 267 -15.72 -4.06 -4.09
C HIS A 267 -15.25 -2.60 -4.25
N ARG A 268 -15.39 -2.03 -5.45
CA ARG A 268 -14.86 -0.71 -5.82
C ARG A 268 -16.00 0.28 -5.98
N MET A 269 -15.66 1.56 -5.87
CA MET A 269 -16.59 2.67 -6.13
C MET A 269 -17.03 2.71 -7.61
N THR A 270 -16.20 2.21 -8.51
CA THR A 270 -16.46 2.17 -9.96
C THR A 270 -17.52 1.13 -10.28
N GLU A 271 -18.52 1.50 -11.08
CA GLU A 271 -19.71 0.67 -11.33
C GLU A 271 -19.44 -0.54 -12.23
N SER A 272 -18.49 -0.45 -13.16
CA SER A 272 -18.15 -1.52 -14.11
C SER A 272 -16.74 -1.33 -14.70
N ALA A 273 -16.18 -2.39 -15.30
CA ALA A 273 -14.92 -2.29 -16.05
C ALA A 273 -15.06 -1.32 -17.24
N GLU A 274 -16.22 -1.30 -17.91
CA GLU A 274 -16.54 -0.37 -18.99
C GLU A 274 -16.56 1.10 -18.52
N CYS A 275 -17.05 1.37 -17.31
CA CYS A 275 -17.02 2.72 -16.72
C CYS A 275 -15.57 3.21 -16.56
N VAL A 276 -14.68 2.34 -16.09
CA VAL A 276 -13.24 2.64 -15.94
C VAL A 276 -12.60 2.89 -17.31
N GLU A 277 -12.89 2.06 -18.31
CA GLU A 277 -12.37 2.22 -19.67
C GLU A 277 -12.83 3.54 -20.30
N LYS A 278 -14.11 3.88 -20.18
CA LYS A 278 -14.67 5.17 -20.64
C LYS A 278 -14.01 6.36 -19.94
N MET A 279 -13.79 6.27 -18.62
CA MET A 279 -13.12 7.32 -17.85
C MET A 279 -11.68 7.52 -18.34
N ILE A 280 -10.89 6.44 -18.48
CA ILE A 280 -9.50 6.50 -18.97
C ILE A 280 -9.46 7.05 -20.40
N THR A 281 -10.37 6.60 -21.27
CA THR A 281 -10.44 7.07 -22.66
C THR A 281 -10.74 8.56 -22.73
N ARG A 282 -11.73 9.04 -21.95
CA ARG A 282 -12.07 10.46 -21.87
C ARG A 282 -10.89 11.31 -21.35
N LEU A 283 -10.24 10.87 -20.28
CA LEU A 283 -9.07 11.55 -19.73
C LEU A 283 -7.93 11.62 -20.75
N THR A 284 -7.66 10.50 -21.44
CA THR A 284 -6.63 10.43 -22.48
C THR A 284 -6.94 11.42 -23.60
N TYR A 285 -8.17 11.45 -24.10
CA TYR A 285 -8.59 12.38 -25.14
C TYR A 285 -8.42 13.84 -24.70
N SER A 286 -8.93 14.20 -23.52
CA SER A 286 -8.85 15.57 -23.01
C SER A 286 -7.42 16.06 -22.76
N LEU A 287 -6.50 15.18 -22.38
CA LEU A 287 -5.11 15.53 -22.09
C LEU A 287 -4.18 15.44 -23.31
N THR A 288 -4.62 14.83 -24.42
CA THR A 288 -3.75 14.56 -25.58
C THR A 288 -3.18 15.84 -26.20
N ALA A 289 -3.99 16.89 -26.35
CA ALA A 289 -3.53 18.14 -26.94
C ALA A 289 -2.43 18.81 -26.09
N GLU A 290 -2.65 18.88 -24.78
CA GLU A 290 -1.69 19.43 -23.82
C GLU A 290 -0.42 18.57 -23.72
N ALA A 291 -0.55 17.24 -23.74
CA ALA A 291 0.59 16.34 -23.78
C ALA A 291 1.44 16.56 -25.04
N LYS A 292 0.82 16.68 -26.22
CA LYS A 292 1.51 16.99 -27.47
C LYS A 292 2.22 18.33 -27.40
N ALA A 293 1.56 19.38 -26.91
CA ALA A 293 2.16 20.70 -26.75
C ALA A 293 3.39 20.66 -25.82
N ASN A 294 3.31 19.92 -24.72
CA ASN A 294 4.43 19.71 -23.82
C ASN A 294 5.61 18.97 -24.48
N PHE A 295 5.34 17.88 -25.21
CA PHE A 295 6.39 17.18 -25.97
C PHE A 295 7.02 18.06 -27.04
N THR A 296 6.23 18.86 -27.76
CA THR A 296 6.74 19.85 -28.73
C THR A 296 7.63 20.88 -28.06
N ARG A 297 7.26 21.38 -26.87
CA ARG A 297 8.09 22.33 -26.10
C ARG A 297 9.44 21.72 -25.70
N ILE A 298 9.44 20.48 -25.23
CA ILE A 298 10.66 19.75 -24.84
C ILE A 298 11.53 19.46 -26.07
N LEU A 299 10.93 19.04 -27.19
CA LEU A 299 11.63 18.83 -28.46
C LEU A 299 12.28 20.11 -28.97
N ARG A 300 11.57 21.24 -28.94
CA ARG A 300 12.12 22.55 -29.31
C ARG A 300 13.31 22.91 -28.43
N LYS A 301 13.24 22.62 -27.13
CA LYS A 301 14.36 22.87 -26.21
C LYS A 301 15.58 22.01 -26.56
N LYS A 302 15.36 20.75 -26.95
CA LYS A 302 16.41 19.87 -27.46
C LYS A 302 17.06 20.44 -28.73
N GLN A 303 16.26 20.82 -29.71
CA GLN A 303 16.75 21.43 -30.96
C GLN A 303 17.57 22.69 -30.71
N GLU A 304 17.10 23.57 -29.80
CA GLU A 304 17.80 24.79 -29.40
C GLU A 304 19.19 24.50 -28.81
N LEU A 305 19.31 23.53 -27.90
CA LEU A 305 20.59 23.19 -27.26
C LEU A 305 21.54 22.46 -28.21
N VAL A 306 21.03 21.51 -29.01
CA VAL A 306 21.84 20.81 -30.02
C VAL A 306 22.42 21.79 -31.05
N ALA A 307 21.62 22.75 -31.53
CA ALA A 307 22.08 23.76 -32.47
C ALA A 307 23.14 24.71 -31.87
N ARG A 308 23.15 24.91 -30.55
CA ARG A 308 24.20 25.69 -29.86
C ARG A 308 25.50 24.91 -29.70
N GLU A 309 25.42 23.61 -29.45
CA GLU A 309 26.58 22.74 -29.24
C GLU A 309 27.25 22.29 -30.55
N GLN A 310 26.48 22.19 -31.64
CA GLN A 310 26.96 21.75 -32.96
C GLN A 310 26.52 22.73 -34.06
N PRO A 311 27.27 23.83 -34.28
CA PRO A 311 26.87 24.92 -35.20
C PRO A 311 26.84 24.56 -36.69
N THR A 312 27.29 23.35 -37.07
CA THR A 312 27.42 22.91 -38.48
C THR A 312 26.66 21.60 -38.75
N ASP A 313 25.95 21.57 -39.88
CA ASP A 313 25.32 20.43 -40.59
C ASP A 313 24.26 19.55 -39.89
N VAL A 314 23.88 19.81 -38.64
CA VAL A 314 22.70 19.13 -38.05
C VAL A 314 21.42 19.79 -38.58
N VAL A 315 20.74 19.13 -39.52
CA VAL A 315 19.38 19.48 -39.91
C VAL A 315 18.49 19.28 -38.68
N THR A 316 18.05 20.39 -38.08
CA THR A 316 17.24 20.38 -36.85
C THR A 316 15.95 19.55 -36.94
N GLU A 317 15.52 19.19 -38.15
CA GLU A 317 14.37 18.33 -38.44
C GLU A 317 14.62 16.83 -38.12
N ASP A 318 15.87 16.37 -38.08
CA ASP A 318 16.21 14.96 -37.77
C ASP A 318 16.35 14.67 -36.26
N VAL A 319 16.14 15.70 -35.42
CA VAL A 319 16.28 15.58 -33.96
C VAL A 319 15.07 14.85 -33.38
N VAL A 320 15.25 13.60 -32.97
CA VAL A 320 14.21 12.79 -32.31
C VAL A 320 14.28 12.96 -30.79
N LEU A 321 13.13 13.16 -30.13
CA LEU A 321 13.04 13.17 -28.67
C LEU A 321 12.89 11.75 -28.13
N GLU A 322 13.88 11.27 -27.38
CA GLU A 322 13.85 9.94 -26.76
C GLU A 322 13.32 9.97 -25.32
N ARG A 323 12.90 8.81 -24.79
CA ARG A 323 12.34 8.74 -23.43
C ARG A 323 13.30 9.25 -22.35
N PHE A 324 14.59 8.94 -22.48
CA PHE A 324 15.64 9.33 -21.54
C PHE A 324 16.09 10.79 -21.70
N ASP A 325 15.57 11.51 -22.68
CA ASP A 325 15.85 12.94 -22.88
C ASP A 325 14.86 13.84 -22.12
N ILE A 326 13.66 13.34 -21.81
CA ILE A 326 12.55 14.15 -21.28
C ILE A 326 12.97 14.90 -20.01
N SER A 327 13.49 14.19 -18.99
CA SER A 327 13.88 14.79 -17.71
C SER A 327 14.99 15.83 -17.86
N TYR A 328 15.97 15.54 -18.74
CA TYR A 328 17.11 16.40 -19.02
C TYR A 328 16.67 17.75 -19.61
N TYR A 329 15.89 17.74 -20.69
CA TYR A 329 15.46 19.00 -21.33
C TYR A 329 14.40 19.74 -20.51
N ASN A 330 13.55 19.02 -19.76
CA ASN A 330 12.57 19.64 -18.89
C ASN A 330 13.21 20.41 -17.72
N LYS A 331 14.39 19.98 -17.23
CA LYS A 331 15.19 20.73 -16.23
C LYS A 331 15.48 22.15 -16.72
N PHE A 332 15.95 22.31 -17.96
CA PHE A 332 16.27 23.63 -18.50
C PHE A 332 15.02 24.51 -18.66
N ILE A 333 13.87 23.93 -19.00
CA ILE A 333 12.59 24.65 -19.04
C ILE A 333 12.22 25.15 -17.64
N ASN A 334 12.36 24.31 -16.61
CA ASN A 334 12.08 24.70 -15.22
C ASN A 334 13.04 25.80 -14.72
N GLN A 335 14.32 25.70 -15.06
CA GLN A 335 15.32 26.73 -14.73
C GLN A 335 14.99 28.06 -15.41
N GLN A 336 14.54 28.05 -16.67
CA GLN A 336 14.08 29.26 -17.36
C GLN A 336 12.85 29.89 -16.68
N ASN A 337 12.03 29.10 -15.99
CA ASN A 337 10.89 29.58 -15.21
C ASN A 337 11.27 30.02 -13.78
N GLY A 338 12.55 30.05 -13.43
CA GLY A 338 13.03 30.50 -12.12
C GLY A 338 12.77 29.52 -10.97
N VAL A 339 12.50 28.24 -11.26
CA VAL A 339 12.25 27.22 -10.23
C VAL A 339 13.56 26.52 -9.86
N ASP A 340 14.01 26.73 -8.62
CA ASP A 340 15.19 26.10 -8.04
C ASP A 340 14.78 25.25 -6.83
N HIS A 341 14.71 23.93 -7.02
CA HIS A 341 14.27 23.00 -5.98
C HIS A 341 15.26 22.89 -4.82
N GLU A 342 16.56 23.08 -5.05
CA GLU A 342 17.57 23.01 -3.99
C GLU A 342 17.38 24.15 -3.00
N LYS A 343 17.20 25.38 -3.51
CA LYS A 343 16.87 26.54 -2.67
C LYS A 343 15.53 26.41 -1.97
N ILE A 344 14.52 25.84 -2.64
CA ILE A 344 13.19 25.66 -2.03
C ILE A 344 13.27 24.72 -0.81
N MET A 345 14.06 23.65 -0.86
CA MET A 345 14.18 22.68 0.24
C MET A 345 14.71 23.30 1.54
N GLU A 346 15.56 24.32 1.45
CA GLU A 346 16.10 25.03 2.62
C GLU A 346 15.01 25.68 3.49
N TYR A 347 13.84 26.00 2.91
CA TYR A 347 12.71 26.63 3.63
C TYR A 347 11.79 25.62 4.34
N PHE A 348 11.96 24.31 4.13
CA PHE A 348 11.05 23.30 4.66
C PHE A 348 11.73 22.25 5.57
N PRO A 349 12.48 22.66 6.62
CA PRO A 349 13.11 21.70 7.54
C PRO A 349 12.06 20.85 8.26
N LEU A 350 12.22 19.53 8.23
CA LEU A 350 11.23 18.54 8.68
C LEU A 350 10.68 18.82 10.09
N GLN A 351 11.57 19.12 11.04
CA GLN A 351 11.22 19.36 12.44
C GLN A 351 10.34 20.61 12.64
N HIS A 352 10.40 21.57 11.72
CA HIS A 352 9.56 22.76 11.71
C HIS A 352 8.28 22.55 10.90
N THR A 353 8.41 21.97 9.70
CA THR A 353 7.31 21.81 8.74
C THR A 353 6.22 20.87 9.27
N PHE A 354 6.59 19.75 9.88
CA PHE A 354 5.60 18.73 10.28
C PHE A 354 4.61 19.23 11.36
N PRO A 355 5.05 19.86 12.47
CA PRO A 355 4.12 20.49 13.42
C PRO A 355 3.21 21.55 12.80
N LEU A 356 3.70 22.32 11.82
CA LEU A 356 2.87 23.31 11.12
C LEU A 356 1.79 22.66 10.26
N ILE A 357 2.10 21.56 9.58
CA ILE A 357 1.09 20.76 8.86
C ILE A 357 0.02 20.25 9.83
N LEU A 358 0.41 19.74 11.00
CA LEU A 358 -0.55 19.38 12.05
C LEU A 358 -1.37 20.59 12.51
N GLY A 359 -0.79 21.79 12.58
CA GLY A 359 -1.49 23.05 12.86
C GLY A 359 -2.57 23.39 11.83
N ILE A 360 -2.31 23.17 10.55
CA ILE A 360 -3.31 23.36 9.47
C ILE A 360 -4.48 22.38 9.70
N TYR A 361 -4.20 21.10 9.93
CA TYR A 361 -5.24 20.11 10.22
C TYR A 361 -5.99 20.41 11.52
N ALA A 362 -5.30 20.86 12.56
CA ALA A 362 -5.88 21.29 13.82
C ALA A 362 -6.90 22.41 13.61
N SER A 363 -6.55 23.43 12.81
CA SER A 363 -7.47 24.54 12.50
C SER A 363 -8.67 24.10 11.67
N TYR A 364 -8.47 23.25 10.66
CA TYR A 364 -9.52 22.87 9.72
C TYR A 364 -10.50 21.88 10.34
N TRP A 365 -9.99 20.85 11.01
CA TRP A 365 -10.78 19.79 11.62
C TRP A 365 -11.19 20.08 13.07
N GLN A 366 -10.73 21.20 13.64
CA GLN A 366 -10.89 21.54 15.06
C GLN A 366 -10.36 20.41 15.94
N LEU A 367 -9.06 20.14 15.79
CA LEU A 367 -8.34 19.12 16.55
C LEU A 367 -7.25 19.76 17.40
N ARG A 368 -6.84 19.06 18.45
CA ARG A 368 -5.62 19.38 19.21
C ARG A 368 -4.68 18.19 19.18
N TYR A 369 -3.44 18.45 18.79
CA TYR A 369 -2.35 17.47 18.80
C TYR A 369 -1.42 17.78 19.97
N GLU A 370 -1.16 16.78 20.81
CA GLU A 370 -0.18 16.90 21.88
C GLU A 370 0.89 15.83 21.72
N ARG A 371 2.14 16.26 21.59
CA ARG A 371 3.28 15.35 21.47
C ARG A 371 3.46 14.59 22.78
N ILE A 372 3.64 13.28 22.66
CA ILE A 372 3.94 12.41 23.80
C ILE A 372 5.46 12.42 24.03
N GLU A 373 5.86 12.52 25.29
CA GLU A 373 7.26 12.53 25.69
C GLU A 373 7.94 11.19 25.41
N LYS A 374 9.22 11.22 25.02
CA LYS A 374 9.97 10.00 24.64
C LYS A 374 10.01 8.96 25.77
N THR A 375 9.99 9.40 27.03
CA THR A 375 10.00 8.52 28.21
C THR A 375 8.72 7.67 28.31
N ASP A 376 7.59 8.19 27.85
CA ASP A 376 6.29 7.50 27.89
C ASP A 376 6.09 6.57 26.67
N LEU A 377 7.04 6.59 25.73
CA LEU A 377 7.00 5.79 24.48
C LEU A 377 7.81 4.49 24.56
N ILE A 378 8.52 4.23 25.65
CA ILE A 378 9.33 3.02 25.83
C ILE A 378 8.41 1.78 25.75
N GLY A 379 8.68 0.88 24.80
CA GLY A 379 7.85 -0.32 24.53
C GLY A 379 6.60 -0.05 23.66
N HIS A 380 6.36 1.20 23.27
CA HIS A 380 5.22 1.61 22.46
C HIS A 380 5.61 2.09 21.06
N VAL A 381 6.90 2.21 20.76
CA VAL A 381 7.43 2.54 19.42
C VAL A 381 8.44 1.52 18.95
N TRP A 382 8.52 1.30 17.64
CA TRP A 382 9.48 0.39 17.00
C TRP A 382 10.84 1.04 16.72
N HIS A 383 10.97 2.36 16.84
CA HIS A 383 12.22 3.10 16.63
C HIS A 383 12.22 4.43 17.38
N GLU A 384 13.39 4.94 17.79
CA GLU A 384 13.54 6.15 18.60
C GLU A 384 13.20 7.48 17.90
N ASP A 385 13.22 7.45 16.56
CA ASP A 385 12.87 8.58 15.70
C ASP A 385 11.36 8.73 15.48
N VAL A 386 10.57 7.74 15.92
CA VAL A 386 9.11 7.80 15.81
C VAL A 386 8.60 8.84 16.80
N SER A 387 7.86 9.82 16.28
CA SER A 387 7.13 10.77 17.11
C SER A 387 5.67 10.35 17.23
N VAL A 388 5.11 10.44 18.43
CA VAL A 388 3.72 10.08 18.70
C VAL A 388 2.98 11.29 19.24
N TRP A 389 1.76 11.49 18.74
CA TRP A 389 0.89 12.60 19.11
C TRP A 389 -0.45 12.05 19.57
N SER A 390 -0.93 12.48 20.74
CA SER A 390 -2.31 12.27 21.15
C SER A 390 -3.21 13.30 20.44
N VAL A 391 -4.34 12.83 19.94
CA VAL A 391 -5.29 13.63 19.14
C VAL A 391 -6.58 13.78 19.91
N TRP A 392 -7.01 15.03 20.07
CA TRP A 392 -8.20 15.40 20.82
C TRP A 392 -9.14 16.21 19.94
N ASP A 393 -10.43 16.06 20.17
CA ASP A 393 -11.47 16.81 19.49
C ASP A 393 -11.65 18.17 20.16
N GLU A 394 -11.72 19.23 19.38
CA GLU A 394 -11.97 20.60 19.86
C GLU A 394 -13.27 21.18 19.29
N ARG A 395 -14.07 20.38 18.58
CA ARG A 395 -15.40 20.79 18.12
C ARG A 395 -16.32 21.03 19.32
N PRO A 396 -17.27 21.99 19.25
CA PRO A 396 -18.11 22.36 20.39
C PRO A 396 -18.86 21.20 21.05
N ALA A 397 -19.27 20.18 20.29
CA ALA A 397 -20.07 19.06 20.78
C ALA A 397 -19.27 17.95 21.50
N SER A 398 -17.96 17.89 21.27
CA SER A 398 -17.06 16.80 21.71
C SER A 398 -15.73 17.33 22.23
N LYS A 399 -15.69 18.60 22.65
CA LYS A 399 -14.47 19.28 23.09
C LYS A 399 -13.78 18.52 24.23
N GLY A 400 -12.50 18.22 24.04
CA GLY A 400 -11.68 17.46 24.98
C GLY A 400 -11.87 15.94 24.90
N GLU A 401 -12.70 15.43 23.98
CA GLU A 401 -12.81 13.99 23.76
C GLU A 401 -11.55 13.46 23.05
N PHE A 402 -11.03 12.35 23.55
CA PHE A 402 -9.88 11.67 22.95
C PHE A 402 -10.30 10.96 21.66
N ILE A 403 -9.58 11.22 20.57
CA ILE A 403 -9.82 10.60 19.27
C ILE A 403 -8.91 9.39 19.06
N GLY A 404 -7.61 9.54 19.35
CA GLY A 404 -6.63 8.50 19.06
C GLY A 404 -5.19 8.99 19.12
N TYR A 405 -4.29 8.18 18.56
CA TYR A 405 -2.87 8.49 18.45
C TYR A 405 -2.43 8.57 16.98
N LEU A 406 -1.52 9.48 16.69
CA LEU A 406 -0.82 9.58 15.41
C LEU A 406 0.66 9.24 15.61
N TYR A 407 1.11 8.21 14.91
CA TYR A 407 2.52 7.82 14.85
C TYR A 407 3.13 8.37 13.57
N ALA A 408 4.19 9.16 13.69
CA ALA A 408 4.90 9.75 12.56
C ALA A 408 6.34 9.25 12.53
N ASP A 409 6.60 8.40 11.54
CA ASP A 409 7.89 7.79 11.26
C ASP A 409 8.38 8.29 9.89
N MET A 410 9.12 9.41 9.89
CA MET A 410 9.43 10.18 8.67
C MET A 410 10.88 10.04 8.21
N VAL A 411 11.76 9.44 9.01
CA VAL A 411 13.20 9.32 8.72
C VAL A 411 13.47 8.01 7.96
N GLU A 412 14.27 8.07 6.90
CA GLU A 412 14.72 6.88 6.18
C GLU A 412 15.74 6.10 7.02
N ARG A 413 15.65 4.78 6.99
CA ARG A 413 16.61 3.89 7.63
C ARG A 413 16.64 2.54 6.92
N GLN A 414 17.67 1.76 7.18
CA GLN A 414 17.79 0.40 6.67
C GLN A 414 16.56 -0.44 7.08
N ASN A 415 16.14 -1.35 6.20
CA ASN A 415 14.97 -2.23 6.34
C ASN A 415 13.60 -1.53 6.38
N LYS A 416 13.50 -0.23 6.64
CA LYS A 416 12.22 0.49 6.56
C LYS A 416 11.70 0.55 5.11
N TYR A 417 10.40 0.44 4.95
CA TYR A 417 9.72 0.70 3.68
C TYR A 417 10.11 2.09 3.13
N ARG A 418 10.58 2.12 1.88
CA ARG A 418 11.14 3.33 1.23
C ARG A 418 10.08 4.27 0.64
N GLY A 419 8.80 3.88 0.64
CA GLY A 419 7.71 4.72 0.14
C GLY A 419 6.96 5.44 1.26
N ASN A 420 6.03 6.30 0.88
CA ASN A 420 5.08 6.91 1.82
C ASN A 420 3.90 5.96 2.05
N GLN A 421 3.56 5.71 3.31
CA GLN A 421 2.44 4.85 3.67
C GLN A 421 1.72 5.38 4.90
N CYS A 422 0.40 5.21 4.92
CA CYS A 422 -0.43 5.38 6.12
C CYS A 422 -0.91 4.00 6.56
N VAL A 423 -0.65 3.63 7.81
CA VAL A 423 -1.02 2.34 8.38
C VAL A 423 -1.90 2.55 9.60
N ASN A 424 -3.08 1.95 9.61
CA ASN A 424 -3.95 1.91 10.78
C ASN A 424 -3.41 0.85 11.74
N ILE A 425 -2.82 1.26 12.86
CA ILE A 425 -2.28 0.36 13.90
C ILE A 425 -3.33 -0.11 14.91
N GLN A 426 -4.45 0.61 15.01
CA GLN A 426 -5.54 0.28 15.91
C GLN A 426 -6.84 0.86 15.35
N PRO A 427 -7.80 0.04 14.92
CA PRO A 427 -9.10 0.56 14.48
C PRO A 427 -9.94 0.99 15.68
N VAL A 428 -10.70 2.07 15.48
CA VAL A 428 -11.74 2.49 16.42
C VAL A 428 -12.91 1.52 16.29
N LYS A 429 -13.40 1.05 17.43
CA LYS A 429 -14.59 0.22 17.50
C LYS A 429 -15.70 1.06 18.12
N LYS A 430 -16.92 0.91 17.62
CA LYS A 430 -18.09 1.39 18.35
C LYS A 430 -18.02 0.76 19.74
N LYS A 431 -18.03 1.56 20.81
CA LYS A 431 -18.38 1.01 22.12
C LYS A 431 -19.74 0.38 21.90
N ALA A 432 -19.82 -0.95 21.98
CA ALA A 432 -21.10 -1.63 21.99
C ALA A 432 -21.96 -0.83 22.97
N GLN A 433 -23.13 -0.36 22.53
CA GLN A 433 -24.10 0.16 23.47
C GLN A 433 -24.53 -1.05 24.33
N ILE A 434 -23.72 -1.37 25.34
CA ILE A 434 -24.06 -2.20 26.49
C ILE A 434 -25.05 -1.36 27.33
N ARG A 435 -26.16 -0.97 26.70
CA ARG A 435 -27.31 -0.30 27.30
C ARG A 435 -28.61 -1.04 26.96
N ALA A 436 -28.59 -2.05 26.08
CA ALA A 436 -29.76 -2.88 25.79
C ALA A 436 -29.88 -4.14 26.65
N GLN A 437 -28.78 -4.74 27.16
CA GLN A 437 -28.88 -5.94 28.02
C GLN A 437 -29.18 -5.64 29.50
N LYS A 438 -28.81 -4.45 30.02
CA LYS A 438 -29.03 -4.12 31.45
C LYS A 438 -30.46 -3.66 31.79
N ARG A 439 -31.33 -3.45 30.80
CA ARG A 439 -32.76 -3.12 31.02
C ARG A 439 -33.72 -4.31 30.95
N LYS A 440 -33.23 -5.52 30.65
CA LYS A 440 -34.05 -6.76 30.67
C LYS A 440 -33.82 -7.66 31.89
N VAL A 441 -32.96 -7.24 32.83
CA VAL A 441 -32.76 -7.91 34.14
C VAL A 441 -33.21 -7.01 35.30
N ALA A 442 -33.90 -5.91 34.98
CA ALA A 442 -34.51 -5.00 35.95
C ALA A 442 -35.89 -4.57 35.43
N LEU A 443 -36.75 -5.56 35.20
CA LEU A 443 -38.22 -5.46 35.18
C LEU A 443 -38.79 -6.83 35.52
#